data_AF-A0A7Y4VQP5-F1
#
_entry.id   AF-A0A7Y4VQP5-F1
#
_cell.length_a   1.000
_cell.length_b   1.000
_cell.length_c   1.000
_cell.angle_alpha   90.00
_cell.angle_beta   90.00
_cell.angle_gamma   90.00
#
_symmetry.space_group_name_H-M   'P 1'
#
loop_
_entity.id
_entity.type
_entity.pdbx_description
1 polymer ?
#
loop_
_entity_poly.entity_id
_entity_poly.type
_entity_poly.pdbx_seq_one_letter_code
_entity_poly.pdbx_strand_id
1 'polypeptide(L)'
;MVTRIELTPRDTDIVGILARRVRLLSIDQLARTFWKEVARPVDAANRRVAALTKEGLLERLTVLAHPEIDLPAPVAVWKRGEAAPDFDALAYRLRKRWNLPPRSTPVVIASAGAGEWLGGRGGRRPRRSEATHDLHLTAVYLKMRAEQPKRAARWISEAIIQAEGGGRDEKLPDAIIRNRAGATAIEMGGLYTAKKLAAFHDDCARRGMAYEIW
;
A
#
# COMPACT_ATOMS: atom_id res chain seq x y z
N MET A 1 -19.97 -28.35 15.41
CA MET A 1 -18.83 -28.42 14.46
C MET A 1 -18.71 -27.09 13.75
N VAL A 2 -17.56 -26.41 13.85
CA VAL A 2 -17.30 -25.21 13.04
C VAL A 2 -16.92 -25.70 11.64
N THR A 3 -17.76 -25.45 10.64
CA THR A 3 -17.43 -25.71 9.25
C THR A 3 -16.29 -24.78 8.85
N ARG A 4 -15.06 -25.31 8.83
CA ARG A 4 -13.89 -24.61 8.29
C ARG A 4 -14.19 -24.26 6.84
N ILE A 5 -14.02 -22.99 6.45
CA ILE A 5 -14.19 -22.62 5.05
C ILE A 5 -13.06 -23.25 4.23
N GLU A 6 -13.38 -23.69 3.02
CA GLU A 6 -12.34 -24.04 2.04
C GLU A 6 -11.73 -22.75 1.48
N LEU A 7 -10.41 -22.60 1.59
CA LEU A 7 -9.69 -21.44 1.06
C LEU A 7 -9.49 -21.59 -0.45
N THR A 8 -9.90 -20.56 -1.18
CA THR A 8 -9.67 -20.48 -2.62
C THR A 8 -8.32 -19.83 -2.92
N PRO A 9 -7.80 -19.95 -4.15
CA PRO A 9 -6.61 -19.20 -4.58
C PRO A 9 -6.77 -17.69 -4.38
N ARG A 10 -7.98 -17.15 -4.58
CA ARG A 10 -8.30 -15.74 -4.37
C ARG A 10 -8.11 -15.33 -2.90
N ASP A 11 -8.52 -16.17 -1.95
CA ASP A 11 -8.39 -15.84 -0.53
C ASP A 11 -6.93 -15.83 -0.10
N THR A 12 -6.19 -16.85 -0.53
CA THR A 12 -4.74 -16.94 -0.26
C THR A 12 -4.00 -15.73 -0.82
N ASP A 13 -4.39 -15.26 -2.00
CA ASP A 13 -3.86 -14.07 -2.64
C ASP A 13 -4.21 -12.78 -1.87
N ILE A 14 -5.47 -12.58 -1.48
CA ILE A 14 -5.91 -11.43 -0.68
C ILE A 14 -5.15 -11.37 0.66
N VAL A 15 -5.13 -12.49 1.39
CA VAL A 15 -4.45 -12.57 2.69
C VAL A 15 -2.95 -12.37 2.51
N GLY A 16 -2.35 -12.96 1.46
CA GLY A 16 -0.94 -12.79 1.12
C GLY A 16 -0.55 -11.36 0.74
N ILE A 17 -1.44 -10.61 0.09
CA ILE A 17 -1.26 -9.18 -0.21
C ILE A 17 -1.27 -8.36 1.08
N LEU A 18 -2.28 -8.55 1.93
CA LEU A 18 -2.40 -7.83 3.20
C LEU A 18 -1.29 -8.18 4.19
N ALA A 19 -0.79 -9.41 4.15
CA ALA A 19 0.30 -9.84 5.03
C ALA A 19 1.66 -9.31 4.58
N ARG A 20 1.91 -9.14 3.27
CA ARG A 20 3.29 -8.94 2.77
C ARG A 20 3.51 -7.69 1.93
N ARG A 21 2.44 -7.07 1.42
CA ARG A 21 2.56 -6.04 0.38
C ARG A 21 2.00 -4.70 0.82
N VAL A 22 0.83 -4.71 1.45
CA VAL A 22 0.10 -3.51 1.85
C VAL A 22 -0.52 -3.71 3.22
N ARG A 23 -0.72 -2.63 3.98
CA ARG A 23 -1.25 -2.73 5.35
C ARG A 23 -2.74 -3.01 5.40
N LEU A 24 -3.50 -2.42 4.49
CA LEU A 24 -4.96 -2.49 4.45
C LEU A 24 -5.47 -2.56 3.02
N LEU A 25 -6.73 -2.96 2.85
CA LEU A 25 -7.50 -2.81 1.61
C LEU A 25 -8.88 -2.27 1.96
N SER A 26 -9.41 -1.30 1.22
CA SER A 26 -10.84 -0.99 1.32
C SER A 26 -11.68 -2.10 0.68
N ILE A 27 -12.93 -2.22 1.12
CA ILE A 27 -13.88 -3.14 0.48
C ILE A 27 -14.07 -2.80 -1.00
N ASP A 28 -14.04 -1.51 -1.36
CA ASP A 28 -14.13 -1.08 -2.76
C ASP A 28 -12.90 -1.51 -3.56
N GLN A 29 -11.69 -1.47 -2.97
CA GLN A 29 -10.48 -1.97 -3.63
C GLN A 29 -10.53 -3.48 -3.83
N LEU A 30 -10.98 -4.21 -2.82
CA LEU A 30 -11.20 -5.65 -2.94
C LEU A 30 -12.20 -5.99 -4.05
N ALA A 31 -13.37 -5.35 -4.04
CA ALA A 31 -14.44 -5.60 -4.98
C ALA A 31 -13.99 -5.40 -6.42
N ARG A 32 -13.40 -4.24 -6.72
CA ARG A 32 -12.95 -3.91 -8.09
C ARG A 32 -11.74 -4.73 -8.55
N THR A 33 -10.92 -5.25 -7.64
CA THR A 33 -9.75 -6.06 -8.00
C THR A 33 -10.09 -7.54 -8.18
N PHE A 34 -10.88 -8.12 -7.29
CA PHE A 34 -11.05 -9.59 -7.21
C PHE A 34 -12.43 -10.09 -7.64
N TRP A 35 -13.43 -9.20 -7.72
CA TRP A 35 -14.83 -9.53 -8.05
C TRP A 35 -15.36 -8.73 -9.26
N LYS A 36 -14.48 -8.17 -10.11
CA LYS A 36 -14.85 -7.32 -11.25
C LYS A 36 -15.89 -7.92 -12.22
N GLU A 37 -15.92 -9.24 -12.37
CA GLU A 37 -16.82 -9.94 -13.30
C GLU A 37 -18.18 -10.34 -12.67
N VAL A 38 -18.44 -9.94 -11.41
CA VAL A 38 -19.67 -10.31 -10.68
C VAL A 38 -20.63 -9.13 -10.65
N ALA A 39 -21.93 -9.37 -10.87
CA ALA A 39 -22.96 -8.32 -10.92
C ALA A 39 -23.03 -7.43 -9.66
N ARG A 40 -22.74 -7.99 -8.47
CA ARG A 40 -22.72 -7.29 -7.18
C ARG A 40 -21.35 -7.48 -6.50
N PRO A 41 -20.30 -6.80 -6.97
CA PRO A 41 -18.93 -7.09 -6.57
C PRO A 41 -18.66 -6.75 -5.10
N VAL A 42 -19.22 -5.65 -4.61
CA VAL A 42 -19.10 -5.21 -3.20
C VAL A 42 -19.77 -6.19 -2.25
N ASP A 43 -20.94 -6.71 -2.58
CA ASP A 43 -21.65 -7.69 -1.73
C ASP A 43 -20.94 -9.05 -1.72
N ALA A 44 -20.38 -9.47 -2.86
CA ALA A 44 -19.56 -10.67 -2.95
C ALA A 44 -18.29 -10.54 -2.11
N ALA A 45 -17.58 -9.40 -2.22
CA ALA A 45 -16.40 -9.10 -1.42
C ALA A 45 -16.73 -9.08 0.09
N ASN A 46 -17.79 -8.38 0.51
CA ASN A 46 -18.21 -8.32 1.91
C ASN A 46 -18.52 -9.70 2.49
N ARG A 47 -19.28 -10.54 1.75
CA ARG A 47 -19.59 -11.90 2.18
C ARG A 47 -18.33 -12.75 2.36
N ARG A 48 -17.38 -12.67 1.42
CA ARG A 48 -16.14 -13.44 1.53
C ARG A 48 -15.24 -12.92 2.66
N VAL A 49 -15.11 -11.61 2.80
CA VAL A 49 -14.39 -10.98 3.92
C VAL A 49 -14.99 -11.43 5.25
N ALA A 50 -16.31 -11.45 5.41
CA ALA A 50 -16.94 -11.90 6.65
C ALA A 50 -16.58 -13.37 6.99
N ALA A 51 -16.52 -14.24 5.98
CA ALA A 51 -16.09 -15.62 6.15
C ALA A 51 -14.61 -15.70 6.57
N LEU A 52 -13.71 -14.96 5.92
CA LEU A 52 -12.28 -14.93 6.26
C LEU A 52 -12.01 -14.33 7.65
N THR A 53 -12.80 -13.33 8.06
CA THR A 53 -12.72 -12.76 9.42
C THR A 53 -13.17 -13.78 10.47
N LYS A 54 -14.22 -14.56 10.20
CA LYS A 54 -14.70 -15.60 11.12
C LYS A 54 -13.65 -16.70 11.35
N GLU A 55 -12.86 -17.02 10.33
CA GLU A 55 -11.73 -17.96 10.42
C GLU A 55 -10.45 -17.33 10.99
N GLY A 56 -10.50 -16.06 11.41
CA GLY A 56 -9.35 -15.37 12.00
C GLY A 56 -8.23 -15.06 11.01
N LEU A 57 -8.50 -15.03 9.70
CA LEU A 57 -7.50 -14.69 8.67
C LEU A 57 -7.42 -13.18 8.41
N LEU A 58 -8.54 -12.49 8.55
CA LEU A 58 -8.64 -11.04 8.37
C LEU A 58 -9.24 -10.38 9.62
N GLU A 59 -8.95 -9.10 9.79
CA GLU A 59 -9.72 -8.21 10.65
C GLU A 59 -10.44 -7.17 9.81
N ARG A 60 -11.70 -6.89 10.13
CA ARG A 60 -12.48 -5.80 9.53
C ARG A 60 -12.50 -4.61 10.48
N LEU A 61 -12.26 -3.43 9.95
CA LEU A 61 -12.39 -2.18 10.69
C LEU A 61 -12.92 -1.06 9.79
N THR A 62 -13.24 0.07 10.41
CA THR A 62 -13.63 1.29 9.73
C THR A 62 -12.62 2.36 10.05
N VAL A 63 -12.09 3.02 9.02
CA VAL A 63 -11.15 4.14 9.17
C VAL A 63 -11.76 5.42 8.63
N LEU A 64 -11.25 6.56 9.09
CA LEU A 64 -11.53 7.84 8.47
C LEU A 64 -10.40 8.14 7.48
N ALA A 65 -10.71 8.15 6.19
CA ALA A 65 -9.72 8.37 5.13
C ALA A 65 -10.28 9.28 4.05
N HIS A 66 -9.43 10.09 3.42
CA HIS A 66 -9.82 10.79 2.20
C HIS A 66 -10.27 9.77 1.14
N PRO A 67 -11.31 10.09 0.34
CA PRO A 67 -11.67 9.29 -0.83
C PRO A 67 -10.44 9.03 -1.70
N GLU A 68 -10.42 7.88 -2.37
CA GLU A 68 -9.33 7.54 -3.28
C GLU A 68 -9.22 8.59 -4.40
N ILE A 69 -8.04 9.16 -4.57
CA ILE A 69 -7.72 10.02 -5.72
C ILE A 69 -7.30 9.16 -6.92
N ASP A 70 -7.45 9.72 -8.12
CA ASP A 70 -6.92 9.08 -9.32
C ASP A 70 -5.37 9.14 -9.32
N LEU A 71 -4.75 7.99 -9.61
CA LEU A 71 -3.30 7.78 -9.59
C LEU A 71 -2.84 7.21 -10.94
N PRO A 72 -2.94 7.97 -12.05
CA PRO A 72 -2.64 7.45 -13.38
C PRO A 72 -1.15 7.16 -13.58
N ALA A 73 -0.27 7.91 -12.92
CA ALA A 73 1.18 7.79 -12.98
C ALA A 73 1.84 8.45 -11.75
N PRO A 74 3.14 8.21 -11.47
CA PRO A 74 3.87 8.97 -10.47
C PRO A 74 3.86 10.47 -10.81
N VAL A 75 3.77 11.31 -9.78
CA VAL A 75 3.88 12.78 -9.91
C VAL A 75 5.32 13.19 -10.24
N ALA A 76 6.30 12.43 -9.74
CA ALA A 76 7.71 12.55 -10.08
C ALA A 76 8.40 11.18 -10.13
N VAL A 77 9.36 11.04 -11.04
CA VAL A 77 10.28 9.90 -11.13
C VAL A 77 11.69 10.47 -11.19
N TRP A 78 12.63 9.85 -10.49
CA TRP A 78 14.04 10.22 -10.55
C TRP A 78 14.93 9.00 -10.60
N LYS A 79 15.98 9.07 -11.41
CA LYS A 79 17.06 8.10 -11.49
C LYS A 79 18.40 8.78 -11.26
N ARG A 80 19.38 7.97 -10.83
CA ARG A 80 20.75 8.44 -10.60
C ARG A 80 21.32 9.09 -11.86
N GLY A 81 21.85 10.30 -11.70
CA GLY A 81 22.42 11.10 -12.79
C GLY A 81 21.43 12.08 -13.42
N GLU A 82 20.14 12.00 -13.12
CA GLU A 82 19.14 12.99 -13.52
C GLU A 82 19.16 14.19 -12.56
N ALA A 83 18.76 15.36 -13.06
CA ALA A 83 18.55 16.54 -12.23
C ALA A 83 17.47 16.29 -11.17
N ALA A 84 17.66 16.87 -9.97
CA ALA A 84 16.65 16.80 -8.92
C ALA A 84 15.35 17.49 -9.37
N PRO A 85 14.17 16.97 -8.99
CA PRO A 85 12.90 17.65 -9.26
C PRO A 85 12.81 19.00 -8.56
N ASP A 86 12.01 19.92 -9.10
CA ASP A 86 11.56 21.10 -8.37
C ASP A 86 10.64 20.67 -7.22
N PHE A 87 11.17 20.71 -5.99
CA PHE A 87 10.47 20.23 -4.80
C PHE A 87 9.32 21.14 -4.37
N ASP A 88 9.36 22.44 -4.68
CA ASP A 88 8.27 23.36 -4.38
C ASP A 88 7.08 23.11 -5.31
N ALA A 89 7.34 23.00 -6.61
CA ALA A 89 6.34 22.62 -7.60
C ALA A 89 5.76 21.23 -7.30
N LEU A 90 6.61 20.27 -6.91
CA LEU A 90 6.18 18.93 -6.53
C LEU A 90 5.29 18.94 -5.27
N ALA A 91 5.70 19.62 -4.21
CA ALA A 91 4.90 19.75 -2.99
C ALA A 91 3.53 20.37 -3.27
N TYR A 92 3.48 21.41 -4.11
CA TYR A 92 2.23 22.03 -4.53
C TYR A 92 1.32 21.05 -5.27
N ARG A 93 1.85 20.33 -6.27
CA ARG A 93 1.10 19.32 -7.06
C ARG A 93 0.54 18.21 -6.17
N LEU A 94 1.35 17.68 -5.24
CA LEU A 94 0.92 16.64 -4.31
C LEU A 94 -0.23 17.11 -3.40
N ARG A 95 -0.09 18.30 -2.81
CA ARG A 95 -1.11 18.89 -1.91
C ARG A 95 -2.44 19.14 -2.62
N LYS A 96 -2.40 19.64 -3.85
CA LYS A 96 -3.61 20.03 -4.61
C LYS A 96 -4.57 18.86 -4.87
N ARG A 97 -4.10 17.61 -4.80
CA ARG A 97 -4.93 16.41 -5.02
C ARG A 97 -5.90 16.14 -3.88
N TRP A 98 -5.64 16.68 -2.69
CA TRP A 98 -6.40 16.42 -1.48
C TRP A 98 -7.44 17.51 -1.23
N ASN A 99 -8.60 17.43 -1.89
CA ASN A 99 -9.64 18.47 -1.85
C ASN A 99 -11.00 18.00 -1.27
N LEU A 100 -11.20 16.69 -1.09
CA LEU A 100 -12.41 16.14 -0.48
C LEU A 100 -12.18 15.84 1.00
N PRO A 101 -13.20 15.94 1.88
CA PRO A 101 -13.03 15.62 3.29
C PRO A 101 -12.87 14.10 3.52
N PRO A 102 -12.22 13.68 4.62
CA PRO A 102 -12.18 12.29 5.03
C PRO A 102 -13.59 11.70 5.24
N ARG A 103 -13.78 10.43 4.84
CA ARG A 103 -15.02 9.68 5.02
C ARG A 103 -14.78 8.35 5.73
N SER A 104 -15.85 7.86 6.37
CA SER A 104 -15.90 6.51 6.93
C SER A 104 -15.69 5.48 5.82
N THR A 105 -14.61 4.72 5.90
CA THR A 105 -14.18 3.77 4.87
C THR A 105 -14.00 2.38 5.50
N PRO A 106 -14.81 1.38 5.11
CA PRO A 106 -14.62 0.02 5.58
C PRO A 106 -13.38 -0.58 4.93
N VAL A 107 -12.47 -1.09 5.76
CA VAL A 107 -11.22 -1.71 5.33
C VAL A 107 -11.00 -3.05 6.02
N VAL A 108 -10.09 -3.83 5.46
CA VAL A 108 -9.59 -5.06 6.06
C VAL A 108 -8.08 -5.01 6.20
N ILE A 109 -7.57 -5.73 7.19
CA ILE A 109 -6.15 -6.00 7.39
C ILE A 109 -5.94 -7.51 7.58
N ALA A 110 -4.72 -7.99 7.36
CA ALA A 110 -4.37 -9.35 7.80
C ALA A 110 -4.40 -9.43 9.33
N SER A 111 -4.92 -10.52 9.88
CA SER A 111 -4.80 -10.79 11.32
C SER A 111 -3.34 -11.07 11.69
N ALA A 112 -3.01 -10.99 12.98
CA ALA A 112 -1.67 -11.36 13.46
C ALA A 112 -1.29 -12.80 13.04
N GLY A 113 -2.19 -13.76 13.25
CA GLY A 113 -1.97 -15.17 12.89
C GLY A 113 -1.79 -15.40 11.39
N ALA A 114 -2.54 -14.68 10.54
CA ALA A 114 -2.34 -14.73 9.10
C ALA A 114 -0.99 -14.12 8.67
N GLY A 115 -0.56 -13.05 9.34
CA GLY A 115 0.76 -12.47 9.15
C GLY A 115 1.87 -13.48 9.45
N GLU A 116 1.81 -14.14 10.60
CA GLU A 116 2.77 -15.18 11.02
C GLU A 116 2.79 -16.36 10.05
N TRP A 117 1.61 -16.92 9.72
CA TRP A 117 1.48 -18.05 8.81
C TRP A 117 2.14 -17.81 7.44
N LEU A 118 2.07 -16.58 6.92
CA LEU A 118 2.57 -16.22 5.60
C LEU A 118 3.97 -15.57 5.62
N GLY A 119 4.64 -15.53 6.77
CA GLY A 119 5.95 -14.87 6.91
C GLY A 119 5.89 -13.37 6.63
N GLY A 120 4.77 -12.73 6.95
CA GLY A 120 4.49 -11.32 6.77
C GLY A 120 4.17 -10.61 8.09
N ARG A 121 3.34 -9.57 8.00
CA ARG A 121 2.88 -8.74 9.11
C ARG A 121 1.36 -8.64 9.10
N GLY A 122 0.76 -8.66 10.28
CA GLY A 122 -0.69 -8.50 10.46
C GLY A 122 -1.02 -8.00 11.87
N GLY A 123 -2.29 -7.71 12.14
CA GLY A 123 -2.79 -7.28 13.44
C GLY A 123 -2.54 -5.81 13.81
N ARG A 124 -1.66 -5.10 13.10
CA ARG A 124 -1.43 -3.66 13.33
C ARG A 124 -2.48 -2.82 12.62
N ARG A 125 -3.47 -2.34 13.36
CA ARG A 125 -4.45 -1.36 12.86
C ARG A 125 -3.76 -0.03 12.50
N PRO A 126 -4.13 0.61 11.38
CA PRO A 126 -3.58 1.91 11.00
C PRO A 126 -4.04 2.98 12.01
N ARG A 127 -3.15 3.94 12.30
CA ARG A 127 -3.53 5.15 13.06
C ARG A 127 -4.41 6.03 12.17
N ARG A 128 -5.20 6.92 12.78
CA ARG A 128 -6.06 7.87 12.04
C ARG A 128 -5.26 8.70 11.02
N SER A 129 -4.05 9.13 11.39
CA SER A 129 -3.16 9.90 10.51
C SER A 129 -2.55 9.09 9.36
N GLU A 130 -2.57 7.76 9.45
CA GLU A 130 -1.96 6.84 8.47
C GLU A 130 -2.99 6.31 7.47
N ALA A 131 -4.27 6.23 7.86
CA ALA A 131 -5.31 5.54 7.08
C ALA A 131 -5.45 6.04 5.64
N THR A 132 -5.40 7.36 5.42
CA THR A 132 -5.44 7.93 4.07
C THR A 132 -4.22 7.50 3.27
N HIS A 133 -3.03 7.59 3.86
CA HIS A 133 -1.78 7.23 3.21
C HIS A 133 -1.76 5.74 2.85
N ASP A 134 -2.05 4.85 3.80
CA ASP A 134 -2.09 3.40 3.60
C ASP A 134 -3.10 2.99 2.51
N LEU A 135 -4.27 3.64 2.47
CA LEU A 135 -5.29 3.39 1.45
C LEU A 135 -4.78 3.69 0.03
N HIS A 136 -4.03 4.78 -0.13
CA HIS A 136 -3.52 5.21 -1.42
C HIS A 136 -2.26 4.46 -1.84
N LEU A 137 -1.37 4.14 -0.90
CA LEU A 137 -0.25 3.23 -1.16
C LEU A 137 -0.75 1.88 -1.66
N THR A 138 -1.89 1.43 -1.13
CA THR A 138 -2.56 0.21 -1.61
C THR A 138 -3.07 0.36 -3.04
N ALA A 139 -3.64 1.51 -3.39
CA ALA A 139 -4.05 1.79 -4.77
C ALA A 139 -2.85 1.76 -5.74
N VAL A 140 -1.70 2.32 -5.34
CA VAL A 140 -0.44 2.22 -6.12
C VAL A 140 -0.03 0.76 -6.33
N TYR A 141 -0.01 -0.04 -5.25
CA TYR A 141 0.34 -1.45 -5.35
C TYR A 141 -0.60 -2.23 -6.28
N LEU A 142 -1.92 -2.02 -6.16
CA LEU A 142 -2.91 -2.70 -6.98
C LEU A 142 -2.81 -2.32 -8.47
N LYS A 143 -2.59 -1.03 -8.77
CA LYS A 143 -2.31 -0.56 -10.14
C LYS A 143 -1.06 -1.25 -10.69
N MET A 144 0.04 -1.22 -9.94
CA MET A 144 1.28 -1.86 -10.35
C MET A 144 1.12 -3.37 -10.54
N ARG A 145 0.29 -4.03 -9.71
CA ARG A 145 -0.01 -5.46 -9.84
C ARG A 145 -0.76 -5.77 -11.13
N ALA A 146 -1.72 -4.92 -11.51
CA ALA A 146 -2.49 -5.09 -12.74
C ALA A 146 -1.65 -4.81 -13.99
N GLU A 147 -0.85 -3.74 -14.00
CA GLU A 147 -0.14 -3.26 -15.20
C GLU A 147 1.28 -3.84 -15.32
N GLN A 148 1.94 -4.12 -14.20
CA GLN A 148 3.35 -4.52 -14.13
C GLN A 148 3.54 -5.65 -13.11
N PRO A 149 2.92 -6.83 -13.29
CA PRO A 149 2.90 -7.89 -12.27
C PRO A 149 4.29 -8.37 -11.84
N LYS A 150 5.26 -8.42 -12.77
CA LYS A 150 6.67 -8.76 -12.46
C LYS A 150 7.32 -7.74 -11.52
N ARG A 151 6.91 -6.48 -11.60
CA ARG A 151 7.40 -5.38 -10.76
C ARG A 151 6.72 -5.42 -9.40
N ALA A 152 5.40 -5.58 -9.35
CA ALA A 152 4.65 -5.73 -8.10
C ALA A 152 5.07 -6.96 -7.27
N ALA A 153 5.51 -8.05 -7.92
CA ALA A 153 6.05 -9.22 -7.23
C ALA A 153 7.32 -8.92 -6.41
N ARG A 154 8.05 -7.85 -6.77
CA ARG A 154 9.29 -7.39 -6.13
C ARG A 154 9.06 -6.28 -5.09
N TRP A 155 7.80 -5.96 -4.81
CA TRP A 155 7.41 -4.96 -3.82
C TRP A 155 7.67 -5.45 -2.40
N ILE A 156 8.41 -4.66 -1.64
CA ILE A 156 8.74 -4.87 -0.23
C ILE A 156 8.16 -3.68 0.54
N SER A 157 7.20 -3.93 1.44
CA SER A 157 6.57 -2.87 2.22
C SER A 157 7.49 -2.37 3.34
N GLU A 158 7.27 -1.14 3.81
CA GLU A 158 7.94 -0.57 4.98
C GLU A 158 7.98 -1.55 6.17
N ALA A 159 6.87 -2.22 6.47
CA ALA A 159 6.77 -3.13 7.62
C ALA A 159 7.68 -4.36 7.50
N ILE A 160 7.97 -4.82 6.28
CA ILE A 160 8.93 -5.89 6.03
C ILE A 160 10.36 -5.33 6.12
N ILE A 161 10.61 -4.13 5.58
CA ILE A 161 11.92 -3.48 5.69
C ILE A 161 12.32 -3.28 7.16
N GLN A 162 11.38 -2.83 8.00
CA GLN A 162 11.58 -2.71 9.45
C GLN A 162 11.87 -4.06 10.12
N ALA A 163 11.19 -5.12 9.68
CA ALA A 163 11.37 -6.47 10.21
C ALA A 163 12.78 -7.01 9.97
N GLU A 164 13.34 -6.74 8.79
CA GLU A 164 14.65 -7.20 8.37
C GLU A 164 15.81 -6.35 8.95
N GLY A 165 15.52 -5.50 9.93
CA GLY A 165 16.50 -4.64 10.59
C GLY A 165 16.79 -3.33 9.87
N GLY A 166 16.05 -3.01 8.79
CA GLY A 166 16.09 -1.70 8.17
C GLY A 166 15.45 -0.64 9.05
N GLY A 167 16.02 0.58 9.08
CA GLY A 167 15.38 1.74 9.70
C GLY A 167 15.62 1.93 11.20
N ARG A 168 16.63 1.30 11.80
CA ARG A 168 17.05 1.62 13.19
C ARG A 168 17.56 3.06 13.33
N ASP A 169 18.14 3.62 12.26
CA ASP A 169 18.66 5.00 12.23
C ASP A 169 18.33 5.76 10.92
N GLU A 170 17.55 5.16 10.01
CA GLU A 170 17.29 5.73 8.67
C GLU A 170 15.79 5.83 8.37
N LYS A 171 15.37 6.94 7.75
CA LYS A 171 14.00 7.08 7.26
C LYS A 171 13.75 6.06 6.15
N LEU A 172 12.69 5.26 6.29
CA LEU A 172 12.31 4.26 5.30
C LEU A 172 11.34 4.86 4.27
N PRO A 173 11.47 4.49 2.99
CA PRO A 173 10.42 4.74 2.01
C PRO A 173 9.20 3.85 2.31
N ASP A 174 8.03 4.28 1.83
CA ASP A 174 6.78 3.55 2.04
C ASP A 174 6.82 2.12 1.47
N ALA A 175 7.51 1.94 0.35
CA ALA A 175 7.90 0.64 -0.17
C ALA A 175 9.18 0.71 -1.01
N ILE A 176 9.78 -0.45 -1.24
CA ILE A 176 10.91 -0.62 -2.15
C ILE A 176 10.60 -1.70 -3.17
N ILE A 177 11.00 -1.47 -4.41
CA ILE A 177 11.03 -2.49 -5.46
C ILE A 177 12.50 -2.85 -5.71
N ARG A 178 12.87 -4.10 -5.42
CA ARG A 178 14.25 -4.59 -5.62
C ARG A 178 14.36 -5.42 -6.90
N ASN A 179 15.28 -5.03 -7.78
CA ASN A 179 15.61 -5.79 -8.98
C ASN A 179 17.14 -5.90 -9.16
N ARG A 180 17.59 -6.59 -10.22
CA ARG A 180 19.02 -6.79 -10.50
C ARG A 180 19.76 -5.47 -10.80
N ALA A 181 19.05 -4.45 -11.28
CA ALA A 181 19.61 -3.14 -11.59
C ALA A 181 19.65 -2.18 -10.39
N GLY A 182 19.01 -2.54 -9.26
CA GLY A 182 19.02 -1.75 -8.04
C GLY A 182 17.67 -1.71 -7.33
N ALA A 183 17.52 -0.73 -6.46
CA ALA A 183 16.29 -0.48 -5.70
C ALA A 183 15.59 0.79 -6.21
N THR A 184 14.26 0.73 -6.27
CA THR A 184 13.40 1.89 -6.50
C THR A 184 12.52 2.10 -5.28
N ALA A 185 12.68 3.24 -4.62
CA ALA A 185 11.79 3.67 -3.55
C ALA A 185 10.44 4.11 -4.14
N ILE A 186 9.36 3.71 -3.49
CA ILE A 186 8.00 4.15 -3.78
C ILE A 186 7.53 4.95 -2.58
N GLU A 187 7.12 6.19 -2.82
CA GLU A 187 6.63 7.11 -1.79
C GLU A 187 5.24 7.61 -2.19
N MET A 188 4.26 7.53 -1.30
CA MET A 188 2.94 8.12 -1.48
C MET A 188 2.95 9.56 -0.94
N GLY A 189 2.98 10.53 -1.85
CA GLY A 189 3.09 11.94 -1.53
C GLY A 189 1.76 12.53 -1.04
N GLY A 190 1.73 12.86 0.25
CA GLY A 190 0.62 13.56 0.91
C GLY A 190 0.85 15.08 1.02
N LEU A 191 0.57 15.63 2.20
CA LEU A 191 0.80 17.03 2.56
C LEU A 191 2.29 17.32 2.87
N TYR A 192 3.20 16.90 1.98
CA TYR A 192 4.63 17.06 2.19
C TYR A 192 5.08 18.49 1.90
N THR A 193 6.05 18.97 2.67
CA THR A 193 6.77 20.21 2.38
C THR A 193 7.90 19.93 1.39
N ALA A 194 8.33 20.97 0.65
CA ALA A 194 9.50 20.87 -0.22
C ALA A 194 10.74 20.36 0.55
N LYS A 195 10.94 20.83 1.80
CA LYS A 195 12.00 20.34 2.69
C LYS A 195 11.92 18.82 2.94
N LYS A 196 10.72 18.26 3.14
CA LYS A 196 10.54 16.81 3.36
C LYS A 196 10.85 16.02 2.08
N LEU A 197 10.52 16.57 0.91
CA LEU A 197 10.83 15.96 -0.39
C LEU A 197 12.32 16.02 -0.70
N ALA A 198 12.98 17.14 -0.44
CA ALA A 198 14.43 17.28 -0.59
C ALA A 198 15.18 16.29 0.32
N ALA A 199 14.81 16.19 1.59
CA ALA A 199 15.42 15.21 2.50
C ALA A 199 15.21 13.75 2.04
N PHE A 200 14.05 13.45 1.42
CA PHE A 200 13.81 12.13 0.82
C PHE A 200 14.69 11.89 -0.41
N HIS A 201 14.85 12.91 -1.27
CA HIS A 201 15.75 12.85 -2.42
C HIS A 201 17.19 12.61 -1.97
N ASP A 202 17.69 13.39 -1.01
CA ASP A 202 19.05 13.28 -0.50
C ASP A 202 19.32 11.88 0.07
N ASP A 203 18.37 11.31 0.81
CA ASP A 203 18.46 9.94 1.32
C ASP A 203 18.55 8.91 0.17
N CYS A 204 17.66 9.03 -0.82
CA CYS A 204 17.66 8.14 -1.98
C CYS A 204 18.96 8.25 -2.79
N ALA A 205 19.43 9.48 -3.04
CA ALA A 205 20.65 9.75 -3.77
C ALA A 205 21.88 9.19 -3.04
N ARG A 206 21.98 9.42 -1.72
CA ARG A 206 23.04 8.86 -0.85
C ARG A 206 23.07 7.34 -0.89
N ARG A 207 21.90 6.70 -0.94
CA ARG A 207 21.74 5.23 -0.95
C ARG A 207 21.78 4.63 -2.36
N GLY A 208 21.93 5.45 -3.40
CA GLY A 208 21.92 5.00 -4.79
C GLY A 208 20.58 4.42 -5.26
N MET A 209 19.46 4.81 -4.64
CA MET A 209 18.11 4.33 -4.98
C MET A 209 17.43 5.30 -5.96
N ALA A 210 16.85 4.77 -7.03
CA ALA A 210 15.87 5.54 -7.82
C ALA A 210 14.58 5.73 -7.00
N TYR A 211 13.70 6.65 -7.39
CA TYR A 211 12.41 6.76 -6.73
C TYR A 211 11.25 7.14 -7.66
N GLU A 212 10.05 6.80 -7.20
CA GLU A 212 8.78 7.27 -7.72
C GLU A 212 7.96 7.88 -6.58
N ILE A 213 7.51 9.12 -6.77
CA ILE A 213 6.64 9.81 -5.82
C ILE A 213 5.25 9.84 -6.44
N TRP A 214 4.35 9.12 -5.81
CA TRP A 214 2.98 8.89 -6.23
C TRP A 214 1.99 9.82 -5.55
#